data_AF-A0A1B7WAT6-F1
#
_entry.id   AF-A0A1B7WAT6-F1
#
_cell.length_a   1.000
_cell.length_b   1.000
_cell.length_c   1.000
_cell.angle_alpha   90.00
_cell.angle_beta   90.00
_cell.angle_gamma   90.00
#
_symmetry.space_group_name_H-M   'P 1'
#
loop_
_entity.id
_entity.type
_entity.pdbx_description
1 polymer ?
#
loop_
_entity_poly.entity_id
_entity_poly.type
_entity_poly.pdbx_seq_one_letter_code
_entity_poly.pdbx_strand_id
1 'polypeptide(L)'
;MYQKNQQFKKITRILTKFLRGFCIKKATKRSLNWLLRNVFRTQKKQQLTNAGFVLPTVIMVSLVVVLLTTAMMLRSFNRLENANNVRVNESVMNIATPAIDRGKAKISKLLQDKTLSKTTPTDDDLYNALVNNIDKYTFGDETKLTLSLQEQPSLQIQTAWRFPVDTDSNGKFDSYTLYGIYFKTPPVENGQYSRARNALEARNPPVVKGKLNANCGSTDTSLVGNTGWVRQDNEIKKAFFVYTAIARITAPPNTTNYEVYNRNIPGSLGRAVEYQQDRVQTPTNNNAVVYDDDLELNSDTNLNGGVFTNSNLLAAGTVSNLRLYQVSSKASCFYKPKNAKIIVGGNLALGKFTDASDTGGATVDLYNGKTSNVTTGSLTKSVTNSPKDTAYNNLAYVRRINKLI
;
A
#
# COMPACT_ATOMS: atom_id res chain seq x y z
N MET A 1 -31.80 -27.33 24.25
CA MET A 1 -30.87 -27.38 23.09
C MET A 1 -31.24 -28.51 22.11
N TYR A 2 -32.52 -28.61 21.69
CA TYR A 2 -33.02 -29.77 20.91
C TYR A 2 -33.88 -29.39 19.68
N GLN A 3 -33.98 -28.10 19.31
CA GLN A 3 -34.83 -27.65 18.19
C GLN A 3 -34.09 -27.28 16.90
N LYS A 4 -32.75 -27.15 16.91
CA LYS A 4 -31.98 -26.73 15.72
C LYS A 4 -31.64 -27.86 14.74
N ASN A 5 -31.60 -29.12 15.21
CA ASN A 5 -31.24 -30.28 14.39
C ASN A 5 -32.41 -30.88 13.58
N GLN A 6 -33.67 -30.52 13.84
CA GLN A 6 -34.82 -30.96 13.05
C GLN A 6 -35.09 -30.07 11.83
N GLN A 7 -34.76 -28.79 11.89
CA GLN A 7 -34.93 -27.84 10.77
C GLN A 7 -33.91 -28.10 9.65
N PHE A 8 -32.66 -28.44 10.00
CA PHE A 8 -31.62 -28.81 9.03
C PHE A 8 -31.93 -30.12 8.28
N LYS A 9 -32.56 -31.10 8.94
CA LYS A 9 -33.00 -32.36 8.29
C LYS A 9 -34.23 -32.19 7.39
N LYS A 10 -35.10 -31.20 7.64
CA LYS A 10 -36.23 -30.86 6.75
C LYS A 10 -35.76 -30.09 5.51
N ILE A 11 -34.84 -29.14 5.65
CA ILE A 11 -34.32 -28.34 4.53
C ILE A 11 -33.44 -29.20 3.59
N THR A 12 -32.61 -30.09 4.12
CA THR A 12 -31.82 -31.04 3.31
C THR A 12 -32.69 -32.07 2.59
N ARG A 13 -33.84 -32.49 3.16
CA ARG A 13 -34.83 -33.35 2.47
C ARG A 13 -35.60 -32.63 1.36
N ILE A 14 -35.88 -31.34 1.53
CA ILE A 14 -36.55 -30.53 0.51
C ILE A 14 -35.58 -30.19 -0.63
N LEU A 15 -34.32 -29.83 -0.33
CA LEU A 15 -33.31 -29.60 -1.36
C LEU A 15 -32.95 -30.88 -2.12
N THR A 16 -32.87 -32.03 -1.45
CA THR A 16 -32.61 -33.32 -2.15
C THR A 16 -33.83 -33.82 -2.95
N LYS A 17 -35.06 -33.48 -2.58
CA LYS A 17 -36.25 -33.69 -3.44
C LYS A 17 -36.30 -32.73 -4.63
N PHE A 18 -35.94 -31.46 -4.44
CA PHE A 18 -35.93 -30.46 -5.52
C PHE A 18 -34.79 -30.69 -6.52
N LEU A 19 -33.59 -31.06 -6.03
CA LEU A 19 -32.44 -31.42 -6.86
C LEU A 19 -32.61 -32.79 -7.54
N ARG A 20 -33.35 -33.74 -6.95
CA ARG A 20 -33.75 -34.97 -7.67
C ARG A 20 -34.82 -34.70 -8.74
N GLY A 21 -35.56 -33.61 -8.66
CA GLY A 21 -36.46 -33.13 -9.72
C GLY A 21 -35.74 -32.39 -10.84
N PHE A 22 -34.63 -31.70 -10.54
CA PHE A 22 -33.90 -30.85 -11.49
C PHE A 22 -32.55 -31.40 -11.98
N CYS A 23 -32.13 -32.60 -11.53
CA CYS A 23 -31.02 -33.34 -12.12
C CYS A 23 -31.40 -33.97 -13.46
N ILE A 24 -31.55 -33.05 -14.39
CA ILE A 24 -31.68 -33.17 -15.82
C ILE A 24 -30.39 -33.79 -16.38
N LYS A 25 -30.33 -35.12 -16.42
CA LYS A 25 -29.45 -35.84 -17.38
C LYS A 25 -30.14 -36.98 -18.15
N LYS A 26 -31.41 -37.30 -17.85
CA LYS A 26 -32.22 -38.22 -18.66
C LYS A 26 -33.57 -37.65 -19.15
N ALA A 27 -34.07 -36.58 -18.55
CA ALA A 27 -35.34 -35.95 -18.97
C ALA A 27 -35.18 -35.04 -20.20
N THR A 28 -34.03 -34.34 -20.35
CA THR A 28 -33.83 -33.43 -21.49
C THR A 28 -33.74 -34.14 -22.83
N LYS A 29 -33.16 -35.34 -22.93
CA LYS A 29 -33.16 -36.07 -24.21
C LYS A 29 -34.57 -36.50 -24.64
N ARG A 30 -35.45 -36.83 -23.69
CA ARG A 30 -36.82 -37.27 -24.00
C ARG A 30 -37.74 -36.09 -24.30
N SER A 31 -37.61 -34.98 -23.55
CA SER A 31 -38.35 -33.74 -23.82
C SER A 31 -37.88 -33.04 -25.09
N LEU A 32 -36.57 -33.05 -25.38
CA LEU A 32 -36.01 -32.50 -26.62
C LEU A 32 -36.38 -33.38 -27.83
N ASN A 33 -36.34 -34.71 -27.73
CA ASN A 33 -36.83 -35.59 -28.79
C ASN A 33 -38.34 -35.52 -28.99
N TRP A 34 -39.12 -35.23 -27.94
CA TRP A 34 -40.56 -35.02 -28.05
C TRP A 34 -40.90 -33.67 -28.68
N LEU A 35 -40.18 -32.60 -28.30
CA LEU A 35 -40.27 -31.29 -28.95
C LEU A 35 -39.86 -31.37 -30.43
N LEU A 36 -38.73 -32.02 -30.73
CA LEU A 36 -38.30 -32.25 -32.12
C LEU A 36 -39.31 -33.12 -32.88
N ARG A 37 -39.85 -34.18 -32.27
CA ARG A 37 -40.89 -34.99 -32.92
C ARG A 37 -42.19 -34.22 -33.18
N ASN A 38 -42.59 -33.29 -32.33
CA ASN A 38 -43.80 -32.49 -32.54
C ASN A 38 -43.57 -31.39 -33.58
N VAL A 39 -42.38 -30.76 -33.60
CA VAL A 39 -42.02 -29.75 -34.60
C VAL A 39 -41.83 -30.36 -36.00
N PHE A 40 -41.31 -31.58 -36.11
CA PHE A 40 -41.15 -32.27 -37.39
C PHE A 40 -42.38 -33.10 -37.82
N ARG A 41 -43.30 -33.46 -36.91
CA ARG A 41 -44.58 -34.13 -37.29
C ARG A 41 -45.63 -33.16 -37.82
N THR A 42 -45.57 -31.88 -37.48
CA THR A 42 -46.47 -30.86 -38.05
C THR A 42 -46.11 -30.47 -39.49
N GLN A 43 -45.04 -31.02 -40.08
CA GLN A 43 -44.67 -30.81 -41.49
C GLN A 43 -45.27 -31.82 -42.48
N LYS A 44 -46.09 -32.79 -42.03
CA LYS A 44 -46.77 -33.72 -42.95
C LYS A 44 -48.26 -33.40 -43.06
N LYS A 45 -48.65 -32.95 -44.25
CA LYS A 45 -49.97 -32.49 -44.74
C LYS A 45 -50.36 -31.06 -44.37
N GLN A 46 -49.79 -30.11 -45.10
CA GLN A 46 -50.62 -29.09 -45.77
C GLN A 46 -50.23 -29.09 -47.25
N GLN A 47 -51.18 -29.45 -48.09
CA GLN A 47 -51.05 -29.33 -49.54
C GLN A 47 -50.86 -27.84 -49.88
N LEU A 48 -49.93 -27.60 -50.79
CA LEU A 48 -49.71 -26.32 -51.44
C LEU A 48 -50.99 -25.86 -52.15
N THR A 49 -51.69 -24.91 -51.55
CA THR A 49 -52.49 -23.93 -52.28
C THR A 49 -52.39 -22.60 -51.53
N ASN A 50 -51.52 -21.73 -52.04
CA ASN A 50 -51.39 -20.30 -51.75
C ASN A 50 -51.19 -19.89 -50.27
N ALA A 51 -49.94 -19.95 -49.81
CA ALA A 51 -49.47 -19.11 -48.71
C ALA A 51 -48.03 -18.66 -49.02
N GLY A 52 -47.87 -17.37 -49.28
CA GLY A 52 -46.64 -16.75 -49.78
C GLY A 52 -45.47 -16.80 -48.79
N PHE A 53 -44.37 -16.19 -49.24
CA PHE A 53 -43.01 -15.98 -48.71
C PHE A 53 -42.83 -15.64 -47.19
N VAL A 54 -43.89 -15.74 -46.38
CA VAL A 54 -44.00 -15.24 -45.01
C VAL A 54 -43.56 -16.26 -43.95
N LEU A 55 -43.59 -17.58 -44.22
CA LEU A 55 -43.33 -18.57 -43.16
C LEU A 55 -41.84 -18.73 -42.76
N PRO A 56 -40.88 -18.88 -43.70
CA PRO A 56 -39.45 -18.96 -43.34
C PRO A 56 -38.92 -17.63 -42.79
N THR A 57 -39.45 -16.51 -43.28
CA THR A 57 -39.07 -15.16 -42.86
C THR A 57 -39.52 -14.87 -41.43
N VAL A 58 -40.74 -15.26 -41.04
CA VAL A 58 -41.22 -15.14 -39.65
C VAL A 58 -40.43 -16.03 -38.68
N ILE A 59 -40.04 -17.25 -39.08
CA ILE A 59 -39.23 -18.15 -38.24
C ILE A 59 -37.81 -17.57 -38.06
N MET A 60 -37.20 -17.04 -39.12
CA MET A 60 -35.89 -16.41 -39.04
C MET A 60 -35.93 -15.16 -38.14
N VAL A 61 -36.92 -14.29 -38.32
CA VAL A 61 -37.07 -13.07 -37.51
C VAL A 61 -37.33 -13.41 -36.04
N SER A 62 -38.20 -14.38 -35.75
CA SER A 62 -38.47 -14.79 -34.35
C SER A 62 -37.24 -15.40 -33.67
N LEU A 63 -36.46 -16.24 -34.37
CA LEU A 63 -35.19 -16.77 -33.84
C LEU A 63 -34.18 -15.66 -33.55
N VAL A 64 -34.03 -14.70 -34.46
CA VAL A 64 -33.13 -13.55 -34.27
C VAL A 64 -33.57 -12.72 -33.07
N VAL A 65 -34.87 -12.46 -32.89
CA VAL A 65 -35.39 -11.72 -31.73
C VAL A 65 -35.15 -12.46 -30.42
N VAL A 66 -35.35 -13.78 -30.37
CA VAL A 66 -35.09 -14.59 -29.16
C VAL A 66 -33.60 -14.63 -28.82
N LEU A 67 -32.74 -14.76 -29.83
CA LEU A 67 -31.28 -14.71 -29.64
C LEU A 67 -30.82 -13.33 -29.16
N LEU A 68 -31.36 -12.26 -29.75
CA LEU A 68 -31.04 -10.89 -29.38
C LEU A 68 -31.49 -10.59 -27.95
N THR A 69 -32.71 -10.98 -27.57
CA THR A 69 -33.22 -10.79 -26.21
C THR A 69 -32.43 -11.60 -25.18
N THR A 70 -32.06 -12.84 -25.49
CA THR A 70 -31.20 -13.66 -24.61
C THR A 70 -29.81 -13.05 -24.48
N ALA A 71 -29.20 -12.56 -25.56
CA ALA A 71 -27.90 -11.88 -25.52
C ALA A 71 -27.95 -10.57 -24.73
N MET A 72 -29.03 -9.79 -24.87
CA MET A 72 -29.26 -8.59 -24.05
C MET A 72 -29.43 -8.95 -22.57
N MET A 73 -30.17 -10.00 -22.24
CA MET A 73 -30.36 -10.48 -20.87
C MET A 73 -29.04 -10.91 -20.23
N LEU A 74 -28.20 -11.66 -20.94
CA LEU A 74 -26.85 -12.05 -20.46
C LEU A 74 -25.96 -10.82 -20.22
N ARG A 75 -26.00 -9.82 -21.10
CA ARG A 75 -25.27 -8.56 -20.90
C ARG A 75 -25.79 -7.78 -19.68
N SER A 76 -27.10 -7.78 -19.46
CA SER A 76 -27.72 -7.14 -18.29
C SER A 76 -27.28 -7.83 -16.99
N PHE A 77 -27.18 -9.16 -16.97
CA PHE A 77 -26.64 -9.89 -15.81
C PHE A 77 -25.17 -9.57 -15.55
N ASN A 78 -24.33 -9.54 -16.59
CA ASN A 78 -22.92 -9.15 -16.43
C ASN A 78 -22.77 -7.72 -15.89
N ARG A 79 -23.60 -6.77 -16.35
CA ARG A 79 -23.61 -5.39 -15.84
C ARG A 79 -24.08 -5.34 -14.39
N LEU A 80 -25.10 -6.11 -14.03
CA LEU A 80 -25.59 -6.18 -12.66
C LEU A 80 -24.54 -6.75 -11.71
N GLU A 81 -23.83 -7.80 -12.11
CA GLU A 81 -22.75 -8.39 -11.32
C GLU A 81 -21.60 -7.40 -11.11
N ASN A 82 -21.16 -6.73 -12.17
CA ASN A 82 -20.13 -5.70 -12.07
C ASN A 82 -20.56 -4.52 -11.18
N ALA A 83 -21.79 -4.02 -11.35
CA ALA A 83 -22.32 -2.94 -10.53
C ALA A 83 -22.43 -3.36 -9.05
N ASN A 84 -22.85 -4.60 -8.79
CA ASN A 84 -22.89 -5.15 -7.45
C ASN A 84 -21.48 -5.21 -6.84
N ASN A 85 -20.51 -5.77 -7.56
CA ASN A 85 -19.11 -5.87 -7.10
C ASN A 85 -18.50 -4.49 -6.80
N VAL A 86 -18.77 -3.47 -7.62
CA VAL A 86 -18.30 -2.09 -7.38
C VAL A 86 -18.90 -1.51 -6.11
N ARG A 87 -20.24 -1.51 -5.98
CA ARG A 87 -20.93 -0.99 -4.78
C ARG A 87 -20.43 -1.65 -3.50
N VAL A 88 -20.21 -2.94 -3.60
CA VAL A 88 -19.80 -3.80 -2.50
C VAL A 88 -18.32 -3.58 -2.15
N ASN A 89 -17.46 -3.26 -3.12
CA ASN A 89 -16.08 -2.82 -2.87
C ASN A 89 -16.01 -1.42 -2.26
N GLU A 90 -16.82 -0.47 -2.74
CA GLU A 90 -16.91 0.89 -2.18
C GLU A 90 -17.35 0.86 -0.72
N SER A 91 -18.39 0.09 -0.40
CA SER A 91 -18.86 -0.08 0.97
C SER A 91 -17.77 -0.65 1.88
N VAL A 92 -17.02 -1.66 1.42
CA VAL A 92 -15.90 -2.23 2.19
C VAL A 92 -14.78 -1.24 2.39
N MET A 93 -14.41 -0.50 1.34
CA MET A 93 -13.36 0.50 1.44
C MET A 93 -13.75 1.56 2.45
N ASN A 94 -14.97 2.11 2.36
CA ASN A 94 -15.45 3.15 3.26
C ASN A 94 -15.45 2.71 4.73
N ILE A 95 -15.82 1.46 5.01
CA ILE A 95 -15.80 0.92 6.38
C ILE A 95 -14.35 0.63 6.84
N ALA A 96 -13.46 0.21 5.95
CA ALA A 96 -12.06 -0.09 6.26
C ALA A 96 -11.17 1.15 6.37
N THR A 97 -11.53 2.27 5.72
CA THR A 97 -10.73 3.50 5.66
C THR A 97 -10.28 3.99 7.03
N PRO A 98 -11.15 4.09 8.07
CA PRO A 98 -10.71 4.53 9.39
C PRO A 98 -9.62 3.64 9.99
N ALA A 99 -9.70 2.32 9.81
CA ALA A 99 -8.69 1.39 10.28
C ALA A 99 -7.38 1.52 9.51
N ILE A 100 -7.45 1.70 8.20
CA ILE A 100 -6.26 1.94 7.35
C ILE A 100 -5.56 3.23 7.77
N ASP A 101 -6.31 4.32 7.97
CA ASP A 101 -5.74 5.63 8.30
C ASP A 101 -5.15 5.65 9.72
N ARG A 102 -5.80 5.00 10.69
CA ARG A 102 -5.21 4.75 12.02
C ARG A 102 -3.93 3.93 11.92
N GLY A 103 -3.92 2.86 11.12
CA GLY A 103 -2.73 2.06 10.85
C GLY A 103 -1.58 2.89 10.25
N LYS A 104 -1.85 3.72 9.24
CA LYS A 104 -0.87 4.64 8.64
C LYS A 104 -0.34 5.65 9.65
N ALA A 105 -1.20 6.20 10.51
CA ALA A 105 -0.81 7.15 11.54
C ALA A 105 0.15 6.50 12.54
N LYS A 106 -0.16 5.28 13.00
CA LYS A 106 0.71 4.50 13.90
C LYS A 106 2.06 4.16 13.26
N ILE A 107 2.07 3.71 12.00
CA ILE A 107 3.32 3.46 11.26
C ILE A 107 4.14 4.75 11.15
N SER A 108 3.51 5.87 10.83
CA SER A 108 4.21 7.15 10.70
C SER A 108 4.77 7.62 12.04
N LYS A 109 4.03 7.41 13.14
CA LYS A 109 4.50 7.72 14.49
C LYS A 109 5.65 6.81 14.93
N LEU A 110 5.57 5.52 14.63
CA LEU A 110 6.63 4.53 14.93
C LEU A 110 7.95 4.92 14.26
N LEU A 111 7.90 5.32 12.99
CA LEU A 111 9.10 5.72 12.24
C LEU A 111 9.69 7.07 12.69
N GLN A 112 8.96 7.85 13.49
CA GLN A 112 9.42 9.10 14.10
C GLN A 112 9.85 8.91 15.57
N ASP A 113 9.76 7.69 16.09
CA ASP A 113 10.08 7.39 17.48
C ASP A 113 11.60 7.55 17.71
N LYS A 114 11.97 8.39 18.68
CA LYS A 114 13.36 8.66 19.04
C LYS A 114 14.02 7.49 19.76
N THR A 115 13.25 6.50 20.21
CA THR A 115 13.77 5.28 20.85
C THR A 115 14.38 4.31 19.83
N LEU A 116 14.03 4.44 18.55
CA LEU A 116 14.64 3.67 17.49
C LEU A 116 16.07 4.18 17.22
N SER A 117 16.96 3.25 16.87
CA SER A 117 18.32 3.60 16.45
C SER A 117 18.30 4.57 15.27
N LYS A 118 19.30 5.46 15.20
CA LYS A 118 19.54 6.32 14.03
C LYS A 118 19.98 5.54 12.79
N THR A 119 20.38 4.28 12.95
CA THR A 119 20.66 3.35 11.85
C THR A 119 19.37 2.71 11.33
N THR A 120 19.43 1.89 10.27
CA THR A 120 18.27 1.12 9.79
C THR A 120 17.80 0.15 10.89
N PRO A 121 16.59 0.31 11.46
CA PRO A 121 16.12 -0.51 12.57
C PRO A 121 15.76 -1.91 12.12
N THR A 122 15.99 -2.93 12.95
CA THR A 122 15.57 -4.32 12.63
C THR A 122 14.07 -4.52 12.81
N ASP A 123 13.55 -5.64 12.31
CA ASP A 123 12.15 -6.06 12.55
C ASP A 123 11.81 -6.18 14.04
N ASP A 124 12.76 -6.65 14.85
CA ASP A 124 12.56 -6.77 16.29
C ASP A 124 12.67 -5.42 17.00
N ASP A 125 13.54 -4.52 16.55
CA ASP A 125 13.58 -3.14 17.09
C ASP A 125 12.24 -2.43 16.85
N LEU A 126 11.72 -2.50 15.62
CA LEU A 126 10.43 -1.91 15.27
C LEU A 126 9.28 -2.55 16.06
N TYR A 127 9.32 -3.87 16.25
CA TYR A 127 8.30 -4.58 17.02
C TYR A 127 8.36 -4.22 18.50
N ASN A 128 9.55 -4.23 19.10
CA ASN A 128 9.75 -3.92 20.51
C ASN A 128 9.41 -2.46 20.80
N ALA A 129 9.78 -1.52 19.92
CA ALA A 129 9.41 -0.12 20.08
C ALA A 129 7.88 0.06 20.08
N LEU A 130 7.16 -0.65 19.21
CA LEU A 130 5.70 -0.60 19.12
C LEU A 130 5.03 -1.27 20.33
N VAL A 131 5.50 -2.45 20.75
CA VAL A 131 4.90 -3.24 21.84
C VAL A 131 5.20 -2.67 23.21
N ASN A 132 6.44 -2.23 23.47
CA ASN A 132 6.83 -1.65 24.76
C ASN A 132 6.15 -0.31 25.03
N ASN A 133 5.74 0.40 23.98
CA ASN A 133 5.03 1.66 24.06
C ASN A 133 3.60 1.58 23.52
N ILE A 134 2.97 0.39 23.55
CA ILE A 134 1.69 0.13 22.86
C ILE A 134 0.59 1.12 23.25
N ASP A 135 0.58 1.60 24.50
CA ASP A 135 -0.40 2.55 25.00
C ASP A 135 -0.26 3.92 24.32
N LYS A 136 0.97 4.34 23.97
CA LYS A 136 1.20 5.57 23.19
C LYS A 136 0.70 5.47 21.75
N TYR A 137 0.59 4.26 21.24
CA TYR A 137 0.12 3.94 19.90
C TYR A 137 -1.36 3.54 19.86
N THR A 138 -2.05 3.47 20.99
CA THR A 138 -3.45 3.05 21.08
C THR A 138 -4.35 4.29 21.20
N PHE A 139 -5.34 4.41 20.32
CA PHE A 139 -6.30 5.51 20.41
C PHE A 139 -7.28 5.25 21.56
N GLY A 140 -7.89 6.29 22.13
CA GLY A 140 -8.73 6.17 23.33
C GLY A 140 -9.99 5.30 23.16
N ASP A 141 -10.46 5.14 21.93
CA ASP A 141 -11.61 4.30 21.55
C ASP A 141 -11.23 2.88 21.13
N GLU A 142 -9.94 2.52 21.20
CA GLU A 142 -9.43 1.23 20.76
C GLU A 142 -9.17 0.26 21.90
N THR A 143 -9.36 -1.03 21.61
CA THR A 143 -8.94 -2.13 22.48
C THR A 143 -7.79 -2.89 21.83
N LYS A 144 -6.68 -3.07 22.56
CA LYS A 144 -5.56 -3.92 22.15
C LYS A 144 -6.00 -5.37 21.99
N LEU A 145 -5.50 -6.04 20.96
CA LEU A 145 -5.68 -7.47 20.72
C LEU A 145 -4.33 -8.18 20.64
N THR A 146 -4.31 -9.40 21.17
CA THR A 146 -3.23 -10.35 20.92
C THR A 146 -3.75 -11.40 19.95
N LEU A 147 -3.08 -11.55 18.81
CA LEU A 147 -3.44 -12.55 17.80
C LEU A 147 -2.43 -13.69 17.86
N SER A 148 -2.92 -14.92 17.78
CA SER A 148 -2.12 -16.13 17.70
C SER A 148 -2.62 -17.01 16.57
N LEU A 149 -1.71 -17.80 15.99
CA LEU A 149 -2.07 -18.84 15.04
C LEU A 149 -2.62 -20.05 15.79
N GLN A 150 -3.75 -20.60 15.34
CA GLN A 150 -4.36 -21.78 15.97
C GLN A 150 -3.42 -23.00 15.96
N GLU A 151 -2.62 -23.15 14.90
CA GLU A 151 -1.62 -24.21 14.75
C GLU A 151 -0.30 -23.92 15.50
N GLN A 152 -0.05 -22.66 15.86
CA GLN A 152 1.17 -22.21 16.54
C GLN A 152 0.84 -21.15 17.61
N PRO A 153 0.24 -21.57 18.75
CA PRO A 153 -0.21 -20.63 19.79
C PRO A 153 0.92 -19.88 20.50
N SER A 154 2.15 -20.38 20.40
CA SER A 154 3.36 -19.72 20.90
C SER A 154 3.76 -18.51 20.05
N LEU A 155 3.34 -18.45 18.79
CA LEU A 155 3.63 -17.34 17.89
C LEU A 155 2.48 -16.32 17.97
N GLN A 156 2.72 -15.27 18.75
CA GLN A 156 1.72 -14.25 19.04
C GLN A 156 2.20 -12.89 18.52
N ILE A 157 1.26 -12.09 18.00
CA ILE A 157 1.49 -10.68 17.70
C ILE A 157 0.61 -9.82 18.59
N GLN A 158 1.17 -8.72 19.08
CA GLN A 158 0.49 -7.75 19.94
C GLN A 158 0.23 -6.42 19.22
N THR A 159 0.32 -6.42 17.89
CA THR A 159 0.23 -5.24 17.02
C THR A 159 -1.13 -5.18 16.32
N ALA A 160 -2.18 -5.54 17.06
CA ALA A 160 -3.55 -5.56 16.58
C ALA A 160 -4.49 -4.82 17.55
N TRP A 161 -5.52 -4.23 16.98
CA TRP A 161 -6.52 -3.43 17.68
C TRP A 161 -7.91 -3.71 17.14
N ARG A 162 -8.92 -3.42 17.97
CA ARG A 162 -10.31 -3.29 17.52
C ARG A 162 -10.91 -2.00 18.03
N PHE A 163 -11.87 -1.48 17.29
CA PHE A 163 -12.75 -0.40 17.73
C PHE A 163 -14.19 -0.68 17.28
N PRO A 164 -15.18 -0.24 18.04
CA PRO A 164 -16.58 -0.42 17.68
C PRO A 164 -16.99 0.52 16.54
N VAL A 165 -17.88 0.05 15.67
CA VAL A 165 -18.41 0.80 14.53
C VAL A 165 -19.91 0.60 14.46
N ASP A 166 -20.61 1.69 14.17
CA ASP A 166 -22.03 1.70 13.85
C ASP A 166 -22.17 1.63 12.33
N THR A 167 -22.58 0.46 11.84
CA THR A 167 -22.66 0.19 10.40
C THR A 167 -23.97 0.69 9.78
N ASP A 168 -25.03 0.84 10.59
CA ASP A 168 -26.36 1.20 10.10
C ASP A 168 -26.82 2.62 10.53
N SER A 169 -25.92 3.37 11.17
CA SER A 169 -26.07 4.77 11.56
C SER A 169 -27.24 5.02 12.51
N ASN A 170 -27.57 4.04 13.37
CA ASN A 170 -28.66 4.14 14.32
C ASN A 170 -28.24 4.68 15.71
N GLY A 171 -26.96 5.02 15.88
CA GLY A 171 -26.38 5.54 17.12
C GLY A 171 -25.89 4.44 18.08
N LYS A 172 -25.99 3.16 17.71
CA LYS A 172 -25.47 2.03 18.46
C LYS A 172 -24.45 1.25 17.65
N PHE A 173 -23.43 0.76 18.33
CA PHE A 173 -22.40 -0.06 17.71
C PHE A 173 -22.90 -1.49 17.50
N ASP A 174 -22.84 -1.96 16.26
CA ASP A 174 -23.31 -3.28 15.83
C ASP A 174 -22.14 -4.18 15.36
N SER A 175 -20.98 -3.60 15.10
CA SER A 175 -19.81 -4.30 14.55
C SER A 175 -18.50 -3.84 15.21
N TYR A 176 -17.49 -4.70 15.16
CA TYR A 176 -16.11 -4.34 15.47
C TYR A 176 -15.30 -4.29 14.18
N THR A 177 -14.56 -3.20 13.98
CA THR A 177 -13.49 -3.19 13.00
C THR A 177 -12.20 -3.60 13.69
N LEU A 178 -11.62 -4.70 13.24
CA LEU A 178 -10.33 -5.21 13.68
C LEU A 178 -9.29 -4.82 12.67
N TYR A 179 -8.11 -4.44 13.13
CA TYR A 179 -6.97 -4.30 12.24
C TYR A 179 -5.67 -4.61 12.95
N GLY A 180 -4.66 -4.99 12.16
CA GLY A 180 -3.31 -5.21 12.66
C GLY A 180 -2.27 -4.68 11.70
N ILE A 181 -1.10 -4.37 12.25
CA ILE A 181 0.07 -3.91 11.51
C ILE A 181 1.08 -5.06 11.46
N TYR A 182 1.48 -5.43 10.25
CA TYR A 182 2.30 -6.59 9.95
C TYR A 182 3.48 -6.18 9.07
N PHE A 183 4.69 -6.34 9.57
CA PHE A 183 5.91 -5.93 8.85
C PHE A 183 7.08 -6.89 9.07
N LYS A 184 6.93 -7.88 9.96
CA LYS A 184 7.97 -8.88 10.22
C LYS A 184 8.21 -9.74 8.99
N THR A 185 9.46 -10.05 8.74
CA THR A 185 9.90 -10.99 7.72
C THR A 185 10.39 -12.28 8.37
N PRO A 186 10.41 -13.41 7.64
CA PRO A 186 10.98 -14.63 8.15
C PRO A 186 12.46 -14.43 8.54
N PRO A 187 12.98 -15.20 9.51
CA PRO A 187 14.39 -15.16 9.86
C PRO A 187 15.27 -15.41 8.63
N VAL A 188 16.44 -14.79 8.60
CA VAL A 188 17.38 -14.87 7.48
C VAL A 188 18.60 -15.68 7.91
N GLU A 189 18.91 -16.72 7.15
CA GLU A 189 20.09 -17.57 7.31
C GLU A 189 20.84 -17.58 5.98
N ASN A 190 22.14 -17.28 5.99
CA ASN A 190 23.00 -17.21 4.79
C ASN A 190 22.44 -16.31 3.66
N GLY A 191 21.79 -15.20 4.03
CA GLY A 191 21.22 -14.24 3.08
C GLY A 191 19.92 -14.70 2.40
N GLN A 192 19.31 -15.80 2.87
CA GLN A 192 18.02 -16.32 2.41
C GLN A 192 17.04 -16.46 3.58
N TYR A 193 15.74 -16.40 3.30
CA TYR A 193 14.74 -16.68 4.32
C TYR A 193 14.81 -18.15 4.74
N SER A 194 14.94 -18.42 6.04
CA SER A 194 15.06 -19.78 6.59
C SER A 194 13.76 -20.58 6.46
N ARG A 195 12.63 -19.89 6.33
CA ARG A 195 11.30 -20.50 6.16
C ARG A 195 10.36 -19.66 5.30
N ALA A 196 9.28 -20.28 4.84
CA ALA A 196 8.17 -19.60 4.23
C ALA A 196 7.45 -18.66 5.21
N ARG A 197 6.85 -17.59 4.68
CA ARG A 197 6.10 -16.59 5.45
C ARG A 197 4.85 -17.20 6.09
N ASN A 198 4.60 -16.86 7.35
CA ASN A 198 3.33 -17.20 8.03
C ASN A 198 2.29 -16.08 7.89
N ALA A 199 1.07 -16.32 8.38
CA ALA A 199 -0.04 -15.35 8.29
C ALA A 199 0.10 -14.13 9.24
N LEU A 200 1.08 -14.14 10.16
CA LEU A 200 1.38 -13.05 11.08
C LEU A 200 2.58 -12.20 10.65
N GLU A 201 3.15 -12.50 9.49
CA GLU A 201 4.28 -11.80 8.87
C GLU A 201 3.80 -10.95 7.67
N ALA A 202 4.66 -10.06 7.19
CA ALA A 202 4.43 -9.34 5.95
C ALA A 202 4.24 -10.35 4.79
N ARG A 203 3.22 -10.18 3.95
CA ARG A 203 2.93 -11.14 2.87
C ARG A 203 3.95 -11.14 1.76
N ASN A 204 4.37 -9.94 1.35
CA ASN A 204 5.26 -9.75 0.22
C ASN A 204 6.42 -8.79 0.57
N PRO A 205 7.56 -8.90 -0.12
CA PRO A 205 8.58 -7.85 -0.08
C PRO A 205 8.07 -6.54 -0.73
N PRO A 206 8.81 -5.42 -0.58
CA PRO A 206 8.46 -4.16 -1.23
C PRO A 206 8.29 -4.28 -2.74
N VAL A 207 7.31 -3.58 -3.30
CA VAL A 207 7.01 -3.57 -4.72
C VAL A 207 8.17 -2.91 -5.49
N VAL A 208 8.73 -3.64 -6.44
CA VAL A 208 9.80 -3.15 -7.32
C VAL A 208 9.19 -2.18 -8.36
N LYS A 209 9.76 -0.98 -8.50
CA LYS A 209 9.34 0.01 -9.51
C LYS A 209 10.29 -0.01 -10.71
N GLY A 210 9.78 -0.37 -11.89
CA GLY A 210 10.46 -0.17 -13.18
C GLY A 210 11.03 -1.44 -13.83
N LYS A 211 11.44 -1.30 -15.11
CA LYS A 211 12.20 -2.34 -15.84
C LYS A 211 13.68 -2.21 -15.49
N LEU A 212 14.26 -3.29 -14.98
CA LEU A 212 15.67 -3.39 -14.63
C LEU A 212 16.55 -3.20 -15.88
N ASN A 213 17.62 -2.41 -15.75
CA ASN A 213 18.68 -2.37 -16.75
C ASN A 213 19.44 -3.70 -16.68
N ALA A 214 19.45 -4.48 -17.77
CA ALA A 214 20.09 -5.79 -17.84
C ALA A 214 21.59 -5.75 -17.48
N ASN A 215 22.26 -4.62 -17.72
CA ASN A 215 23.68 -4.41 -17.39
C ASN A 215 23.93 -4.11 -15.90
N CYS A 216 22.87 -3.91 -15.12
CA CYS A 216 22.93 -3.61 -13.69
C CYS A 216 22.61 -4.83 -12.83
N GLY A 217 22.89 -6.04 -13.35
CA GLY A 217 22.95 -7.32 -12.63
C GLY A 217 21.85 -7.53 -11.58
N SER A 218 20.83 -8.32 -11.97
CA SER A 218 19.89 -9.04 -11.09
C SER A 218 19.04 -8.16 -10.15
N THR A 219 17.72 -8.11 -10.27
CA THR A 219 16.75 -8.95 -9.52
C THR A 219 16.97 -9.17 -8.01
N ASP A 220 18.13 -8.88 -7.46
CA ASP A 220 18.41 -9.08 -6.04
C ASP A 220 17.86 -7.92 -5.25
N THR A 221 16.62 -8.11 -4.81
CA THR A 221 16.17 -7.69 -3.50
C THR A 221 17.11 -8.28 -2.44
N SER A 222 18.36 -7.82 -2.40
CA SER A 222 19.34 -8.32 -1.45
C SER A 222 18.87 -7.85 -0.07
N LEU A 223 18.66 -8.81 0.82
CA LEU A 223 18.30 -8.52 2.20
C LEU A 223 19.44 -7.74 2.85
N VAL A 224 19.11 -6.66 3.54
CA VAL A 224 20.10 -5.87 4.29
C VAL A 224 20.35 -6.59 5.62
N GLY A 225 21.16 -7.65 5.57
CA GLY A 225 21.37 -8.53 6.72
C GLY A 225 20.06 -9.12 7.26
N ASN A 226 19.97 -9.24 8.59
CA ASN A 226 18.79 -9.79 9.28
C ASN A 226 17.77 -8.71 9.70
N THR A 227 17.78 -7.54 9.03
CA THR A 227 16.97 -6.38 9.44
C THR A 227 15.53 -6.43 8.92
N GLY A 228 15.21 -7.31 7.96
CA GLY A 228 13.92 -7.35 7.29
C GLY A 228 13.68 -6.21 6.29
N TRP A 229 14.72 -5.40 6.03
CA TRP A 229 14.74 -4.43 4.95
C TRP A 229 15.37 -5.01 3.69
N VAL A 230 14.91 -4.51 2.56
CA VAL A 230 15.33 -4.95 1.23
C VAL A 230 16.01 -3.80 0.53
N ARG A 231 17.22 -4.02 0.00
CA ARG A 231 17.86 -3.05 -0.88
C ARG A 231 17.22 -3.15 -2.26
N GLN A 232 16.66 -2.05 -2.75
CA GLN A 232 16.13 -1.93 -4.10
C GLN A 232 16.53 -0.56 -4.64
N ASP A 233 17.06 -0.51 -5.85
CA ASP A 233 17.36 0.75 -6.53
C ASP A 233 18.35 1.68 -5.79
N ASN A 234 19.26 1.12 -5.01
CA ASN A 234 20.17 1.85 -4.12
C ASN A 234 19.47 2.51 -2.91
N GLU A 235 18.22 2.14 -2.66
CA GLU A 235 17.45 2.54 -1.48
C GLU A 235 17.18 1.32 -0.60
N ILE A 236 16.93 1.57 0.68
CA ILE A 236 16.50 0.54 1.60
C ILE A 236 14.99 0.68 1.78
N LYS A 237 14.25 -0.38 1.49
CA LYS A 237 12.79 -0.38 1.51
C LYS A 237 12.24 -1.45 2.44
N LYS A 238 11.12 -1.14 3.06
CA LYS A 238 10.37 -2.06 3.92
C LYS A 238 8.89 -1.97 3.65
N ALA A 239 8.25 -3.13 3.56
CA ALA A 239 6.82 -3.27 3.36
C ALA A 239 6.12 -3.34 4.73
N PHE A 240 5.14 -2.47 4.92
CA PHE A 240 4.21 -2.50 6.04
C PHE A 240 2.83 -2.87 5.52
N PHE A 241 2.18 -3.84 6.15
CA PHE A 241 0.83 -4.25 5.82
C PHE A 241 -0.13 -3.87 6.94
N VAL A 242 -1.26 -3.29 6.57
CA VAL A 242 -2.40 -3.09 7.47
C VAL A 242 -3.51 -4.00 6.97
N TYR A 243 -3.83 -5.02 7.75
CA TYR A 243 -4.98 -5.88 7.49
C TYR A 243 -6.13 -5.38 8.32
N THR A 244 -7.27 -5.20 7.68
CA THR A 244 -8.51 -4.84 8.34
C THR A 244 -9.53 -5.95 8.12
N ALA A 245 -10.35 -6.22 9.12
CA ALA A 245 -11.44 -7.18 9.05
C ALA A 245 -12.60 -6.69 9.90
N ILE A 246 -13.83 -6.90 9.44
CA ILE A 246 -15.03 -6.47 10.16
C ILE A 246 -15.72 -7.71 10.75
N ALA A 247 -15.90 -7.72 12.07
CA ALA A 247 -16.57 -8.77 12.81
C ALA A 247 -17.89 -8.27 13.42
N ARG A 248 -18.88 -9.15 13.47
CA ARG A 248 -20.20 -8.87 14.05
C ARG A 248 -20.15 -8.90 15.56
N ILE A 249 -20.93 -8.06 16.21
CA ILE A 249 -21.22 -8.18 17.63
C ILE A 249 -22.35 -9.18 17.82
N THR A 250 -22.01 -10.37 18.32
CA THR A 250 -23.00 -11.40 18.69
C THR A 250 -23.35 -11.35 20.18
N ALA A 251 -22.49 -10.75 20.99
CA ALA A 251 -22.65 -10.58 22.43
C ALA A 251 -22.20 -9.17 22.82
N PRO A 252 -23.13 -8.18 22.85
CA PRO A 252 -22.78 -6.80 23.16
C PRO A 252 -22.37 -6.67 24.64
N PRO A 253 -21.34 -5.86 24.94
CA PRO A 253 -20.89 -5.64 26.32
C PRO A 253 -21.90 -4.84 27.17
N ASN A 254 -22.72 -3.99 26.53
CA ASN A 254 -23.87 -3.32 27.15
C ASN A 254 -24.97 -3.08 26.10
N THR A 255 -26.21 -2.86 26.50
CA THR A 255 -27.35 -2.68 25.57
C THR A 255 -27.66 -1.20 25.24
N THR A 256 -26.99 -0.27 25.93
CA THR A 256 -27.19 1.18 25.76
C THR A 256 -26.48 1.69 24.51
N ASN A 257 -25.20 1.33 24.36
CA ASN A 257 -24.33 1.81 23.28
C ASN A 257 -24.06 0.74 22.22
N TYR A 258 -24.38 -0.53 22.50
CA TYR A 258 -24.18 -1.63 21.58
C TYR A 258 -25.46 -2.40 21.35
N GLU A 259 -25.51 -3.05 20.20
CA GLU A 259 -26.58 -3.97 19.87
C GLU A 259 -26.04 -5.23 19.18
N VAL A 260 -26.84 -6.28 19.20
CA VAL A 260 -26.55 -7.46 18.39
C VAL A 260 -26.82 -7.07 16.95
N TYR A 261 -25.84 -7.32 16.09
CA TYR A 261 -26.01 -7.10 14.66
C TYR A 261 -27.22 -7.88 14.12
N ASN A 262 -28.30 -7.18 13.81
CA ASN A 262 -29.59 -7.78 13.48
C ASN A 262 -29.98 -7.62 12.00
N ARG A 263 -29.05 -7.22 11.13
CA ARG A 263 -29.37 -6.89 9.74
C ARG A 263 -28.87 -7.91 8.73
N ASN A 264 -29.58 -8.05 7.62
CA ASN A 264 -29.04 -8.65 6.40
C ASN A 264 -28.49 -7.53 5.51
N ILE A 265 -27.54 -6.70 5.97
CA ILE A 265 -26.91 -5.71 5.06
C ILE A 265 -26.03 -6.49 4.08
N PRO A 266 -26.34 -6.48 2.77
CA PRO A 266 -25.49 -7.11 1.77
C PRO A 266 -24.15 -6.39 1.71
N GLY A 267 -23.05 -7.09 1.95
CA GLY A 267 -21.70 -6.56 1.75
C GLY A 267 -21.03 -5.93 2.97
N SER A 268 -21.65 -5.87 4.16
CA SER A 268 -21.00 -5.23 5.32
C SER A 268 -20.19 -6.18 6.23
N LEU A 269 -20.24 -7.50 6.03
CA LEU A 269 -19.72 -8.44 7.04
C LEU A 269 -18.98 -9.65 6.46
N GLY A 270 -17.79 -9.91 7.00
CA GLY A 270 -16.86 -10.95 6.53
C GLY A 270 -15.93 -10.48 5.41
N ARG A 271 -15.72 -9.17 5.31
CA ARG A 271 -14.80 -8.56 4.35
C ARG A 271 -13.55 -8.07 5.04
N ALA A 272 -12.43 -8.31 4.38
CA ALA A 272 -11.12 -7.89 4.82
C ALA A 272 -10.47 -7.05 3.72
N VAL A 273 -9.77 -6.00 4.13
CA VAL A 273 -8.96 -5.19 3.22
C VAL A 273 -7.51 -5.30 3.66
N GLU A 274 -6.63 -5.44 2.67
CA GLU A 274 -5.20 -5.39 2.87
C GLU A 274 -4.69 -4.09 2.24
N TYR A 275 -3.95 -3.33 3.03
CA TYR A 275 -3.24 -2.15 2.56
C TYR A 275 -1.75 -2.36 2.73
N GLN A 276 -1.01 -2.37 1.61
CA GLN A 276 0.45 -2.40 1.61
C GLN A 276 1.00 -0.98 1.48
N GLN A 277 1.94 -0.63 2.35
CA GLN A 277 2.73 0.59 2.26
C GLN A 277 4.22 0.26 2.28
N ASP A 278 4.90 0.59 1.19
CA ASP A 278 6.35 0.49 1.14
C ASP A 278 6.98 1.81 1.60
N ARG A 279 7.79 1.73 2.65
CA ARG A 279 8.55 2.85 3.21
C ARG A 279 9.99 2.78 2.72
N VAL A 280 10.47 3.91 2.25
CA VAL A 280 11.86 4.09 1.82
C VAL A 280 12.62 4.77 2.94
N GLN A 281 13.69 4.14 3.40
CA GLN A 281 14.69 4.78 4.23
C GLN A 281 15.91 5.07 3.34
N THR A 282 16.33 6.33 3.35
CA THR A 282 17.60 6.72 2.71
C THR A 282 18.62 6.78 3.84
N PRO A 283 19.55 5.84 3.91
CA PRO A 283 20.58 5.90 4.95
C PRO A 283 21.44 7.15 4.77
N THR A 284 21.96 7.67 5.88
CA THR A 284 22.86 8.83 5.86
C THR A 284 24.13 8.56 5.03
N ASN A 285 24.63 7.33 5.02
CA ASN A 285 25.78 6.91 4.21
C ASN A 285 25.55 6.95 2.68
N ASN A 286 24.32 7.22 2.22
CA ASN A 286 24.05 7.41 0.80
C ASN A 286 24.48 8.81 0.30
N ASN A 287 24.74 9.75 1.22
CA ASN A 287 25.28 11.05 0.90
C ASN A 287 26.79 11.05 1.17
N ALA A 288 27.56 11.74 0.33
CA ALA A 288 29.00 11.90 0.55
C ALA A 288 29.29 12.86 1.72
N VAL A 289 28.42 13.85 1.91
CA VAL A 289 28.53 14.83 2.99
C VAL A 289 27.19 14.96 3.70
N VAL A 290 27.19 14.80 5.02
CA VAL A 290 26.02 14.96 5.88
C VAL A 290 26.42 15.82 7.07
N TYR A 291 25.77 16.96 7.23
CA TYR A 291 25.92 17.85 8.39
C TYR A 291 24.56 18.14 9.01
N ASP A 292 24.52 18.17 10.34
CA ASP A 292 23.32 18.57 11.09
C ASP A 292 23.20 20.09 11.17
N ASP A 293 24.34 20.78 11.25
CA ASP A 293 24.42 22.23 11.26
C ASP A 293 24.88 22.77 9.89
N ASP A 294 25.38 24.00 9.88
CA ASP A 294 25.89 24.66 8.69
C ASP A 294 27.05 23.90 8.08
N LEU A 295 27.02 23.81 6.75
CA LEU A 295 28.08 23.23 5.95
C LEU A 295 28.79 24.34 5.19
N GLU A 296 30.06 24.57 5.50
CA GLU A 296 30.94 25.43 4.70
C GLU A 296 31.82 24.60 3.77
N LEU A 297 31.80 24.94 2.48
CA LEU A 297 32.71 24.43 1.46
C LEU A 297 33.63 25.58 1.02
N ASN A 298 34.88 25.59 1.48
CA ASN A 298 35.80 26.72 1.34
C ASN A 298 37.19 26.38 0.79
N SER A 299 37.36 25.17 0.25
CA SER A 299 38.60 24.68 -0.36
C SER A 299 38.36 24.20 -1.79
N ASP A 300 39.44 24.07 -2.57
CA ASP A 300 39.43 23.45 -3.92
C ASP A 300 39.11 21.94 -3.81
N THR A 301 37.86 21.62 -3.52
CA THR A 301 37.37 20.25 -3.35
C THR A 301 36.53 19.85 -4.55
N ASN A 302 36.91 18.75 -5.19
CA ASN A 302 36.09 18.06 -6.18
C ASN A 302 35.23 17.01 -5.45
N LEU A 303 33.98 17.34 -5.19
CA LEU A 303 33.08 16.45 -4.44
C LEU A 303 32.13 15.72 -5.39
N ASN A 304 32.10 14.39 -5.30
CA ASN A 304 31.13 13.54 -5.98
C ASN A 304 30.18 12.91 -4.97
N GLY A 305 28.86 13.07 -5.16
CA GLY A 305 27.88 12.51 -4.22
C GLY A 305 26.75 13.45 -3.86
N GLY A 306 25.78 12.90 -3.14
CA GLY A 306 24.74 13.69 -2.50
C GLY A 306 25.33 14.49 -1.35
N VAL A 307 24.87 15.73 -1.20
CA VAL A 307 25.22 16.61 -0.08
C VAL A 307 23.95 16.89 0.70
N PHE A 308 24.00 16.74 2.00
CA PHE A 308 22.88 17.00 2.89
C PHE A 308 23.33 17.88 4.06
N THR A 309 22.68 19.02 4.23
CA THR A 309 22.78 19.84 5.45
C THR A 309 21.37 20.16 5.95
N ASN A 310 21.13 19.98 7.24
CA ASN A 310 19.87 20.36 7.90
C ASN A 310 19.75 21.88 8.09
N SER A 311 20.87 22.61 8.06
CA SER A 311 20.93 24.07 8.22
C SER A 311 21.40 24.74 6.92
N ASN A 312 22.34 25.68 6.96
CA ASN A 312 22.75 26.48 5.81
C ASN A 312 23.91 25.83 5.04
N LEU A 313 23.97 26.06 3.73
CA LEU A 313 25.10 25.73 2.88
C LEU A 313 25.83 27.02 2.48
N LEU A 314 27.08 27.15 2.92
CA LEU A 314 27.98 28.25 2.61
C LEU A 314 29.01 27.75 1.60
N ALA A 315 28.87 28.16 0.34
CA ALA A 315 29.77 27.72 -0.73
C ALA A 315 30.66 28.89 -1.17
N ALA A 316 31.91 28.89 -0.72
CA ALA A 316 32.86 29.94 -1.07
C ALA A 316 33.58 29.61 -2.38
N GLY A 317 33.23 30.31 -3.46
CA GLY A 317 33.86 30.16 -4.77
C GLY A 317 35.17 30.93 -4.96
N THR A 318 35.73 31.55 -3.92
CA THR A 318 36.96 32.37 -4.02
C THR A 318 38.20 31.53 -4.31
N VAL A 319 38.11 30.20 -4.13
CA VAL A 319 39.03 29.20 -4.67
C VAL A 319 38.40 28.66 -5.95
N SER A 320 39.07 28.89 -7.07
CA SER A 320 38.54 28.83 -8.44
C SER A 320 37.97 27.47 -8.91
N ASN A 321 37.98 26.41 -8.09
CA ASN A 321 37.60 25.06 -8.54
C ASN A 321 36.63 24.30 -7.63
N LEU A 322 35.79 24.96 -6.81
CA LEU A 322 34.72 24.23 -6.11
C LEU A 322 33.69 23.71 -7.14
N ARG A 323 33.77 22.40 -7.42
CA ARG A 323 32.88 21.70 -8.36
C ARG A 323 32.23 20.47 -7.71
N LEU A 324 30.91 20.43 -7.80
CA LEU A 324 30.07 19.34 -7.32
C LEU A 324 29.67 18.45 -8.51
N TYR A 325 30.18 17.22 -8.54
CA TYR A 325 30.02 16.28 -9.64
C TYR A 325 28.83 15.34 -9.47
N GLN A 326 28.32 14.84 -10.59
CA GLN A 326 27.39 13.71 -10.59
C GLN A 326 28.07 12.41 -10.14
N VAL A 327 27.29 11.49 -9.58
CA VAL A 327 27.78 10.18 -9.13
C VAL A 327 27.89 9.26 -10.33
N SER A 328 29.12 9.10 -10.83
CA SER A 328 29.51 8.14 -11.87
C SER A 328 29.09 8.52 -13.30
N SER A 329 29.46 7.68 -14.27
CA SER A 329 29.16 7.85 -15.69
C SER A 329 27.72 7.42 -16.02
N LYS A 330 27.15 7.87 -17.13
CA LYS A 330 25.75 7.57 -17.51
C LYS A 330 25.43 6.07 -17.64
N ALA A 331 26.44 5.27 -17.99
CA ALA A 331 26.30 3.82 -18.10
C ALA A 331 26.21 3.13 -16.72
N SER A 332 26.60 3.83 -15.65
CA SER A 332 26.59 3.31 -14.29
C SER A 332 25.18 3.18 -13.72
N CYS A 333 24.99 2.13 -12.92
CA CYS A 333 23.76 1.90 -12.15
C CYS A 333 23.57 2.96 -11.05
N PHE A 334 24.66 3.61 -10.65
CA PHE A 334 24.67 4.69 -9.67
C PHE A 334 24.35 6.06 -10.27
N TYR A 335 24.25 6.18 -11.61
CA TYR A 335 23.87 7.41 -12.28
C TYR A 335 22.36 7.66 -12.23
N LYS A 336 21.91 8.07 -11.04
CA LYS A 336 20.53 8.41 -10.71
C LYS A 336 20.50 9.82 -10.12
N PRO A 337 19.43 10.60 -10.36
CA PRO A 337 19.35 11.99 -9.90
C PRO A 337 19.47 12.10 -8.38
N LYS A 338 18.96 11.10 -7.65
CA LYS A 338 18.98 11.07 -6.19
C LYS A 338 20.40 10.95 -5.60
N ASN A 339 21.31 10.24 -6.28
CA ASN A 339 22.63 9.92 -5.72
C ASN A 339 23.57 11.13 -5.71
N ALA A 340 23.33 12.14 -6.55
CA ALA A 340 24.08 13.39 -6.61
C ALA A 340 23.24 14.60 -6.14
N LYS A 341 22.12 14.35 -5.45
CA LYS A 341 21.21 15.41 -5.05
C LYS A 341 21.79 16.19 -3.87
N ILE A 342 21.82 17.51 -4.00
CA ILE A 342 22.15 18.44 -2.91
C ILE A 342 20.84 18.85 -2.25
N ILE A 343 20.74 18.66 -0.93
CA ILE A 343 19.59 19.02 -0.12
C ILE A 343 20.08 19.93 1.00
N VAL A 344 19.48 21.11 1.08
CA VAL A 344 19.78 22.14 2.08
C VAL A 344 18.48 22.42 2.81
N GLY A 345 18.50 22.27 4.14
CA GLY A 345 17.33 22.51 4.99
C GLY A 345 17.10 23.99 5.30
N GLY A 346 18.17 24.77 5.37
CA GLY A 346 18.16 26.22 5.57
C GLY A 346 18.45 26.99 4.28
N ASN A 347 19.36 27.96 4.36
CA ASN A 347 19.69 28.87 3.27
C ASN A 347 20.98 28.50 2.55
N LEU A 348 21.09 28.93 1.29
CA LEU A 348 22.31 28.85 0.50
C LEU A 348 22.93 30.25 0.36
N ALA A 349 24.17 30.41 0.82
CA ALA A 349 24.95 31.63 0.63
C ALA A 349 26.23 31.35 -0.18
N LEU A 350 26.72 32.39 -0.85
CA LEU A 350 27.85 32.30 -1.78
C LEU A 350 29.08 32.95 -1.14
N GLY A 351 29.76 32.24 -0.26
CA GLY A 351 30.93 32.73 0.45
C GLY A 351 31.20 31.96 1.74
N LYS A 352 32.18 32.41 2.51
CA LYS A 352 32.53 31.85 3.83
C LYS A 352 31.71 32.49 4.93
N PHE A 353 31.61 31.84 6.09
CA PHE A 353 30.94 32.39 7.28
C PHE A 353 31.55 33.71 7.77
N THR A 354 32.75 34.09 7.33
CA THR A 354 33.40 35.36 7.66
C THR A 354 33.11 36.48 6.67
N ASP A 355 32.58 36.17 5.49
CA ASP A 355 32.52 37.10 4.38
C ASP A 355 31.34 38.07 4.53
N ALA A 356 31.64 39.37 4.44
CA ALA A 356 30.64 40.45 4.52
C ALA A 356 29.86 40.65 3.21
N SER A 357 30.29 40.01 2.12
CA SER A 357 29.65 40.02 0.81
C SER A 357 29.81 38.66 0.15
N ASP A 358 29.07 38.42 -0.93
CA ASP A 358 29.24 37.19 -1.70
C ASP A 358 30.65 37.13 -2.34
N THR A 359 31.37 36.02 -2.17
CA THR A 359 32.77 35.85 -2.63
C THR A 359 32.93 34.81 -3.75
N GLY A 360 31.84 34.54 -4.46
CA GLY A 360 31.79 33.61 -5.61
C GLY A 360 31.01 32.33 -5.30
N GLY A 361 30.63 31.59 -6.34
CA GLY A 361 29.80 30.38 -6.23
C GLY A 361 30.49 29.11 -6.70
N ALA A 362 29.87 27.95 -6.41
CA ALA A 362 30.33 26.65 -6.90
C ALA A 362 29.74 26.30 -8.28
N THR A 363 30.48 25.52 -9.05
CA THR A 363 29.96 24.87 -10.26
C THR A 363 29.31 23.55 -9.87
N VAL A 364 28.14 23.23 -10.44
CA VAL A 364 27.40 22.00 -10.15
C VAL A 364 27.08 21.29 -11.45
N ASP A 365 27.37 19.99 -11.51
CA ASP A 365 26.96 19.14 -12.61
C ASP A 365 25.46 18.82 -12.50
N LEU A 366 24.69 19.11 -13.55
CA LEU A 366 23.26 18.89 -13.63
C LEU A 366 22.93 17.50 -14.20
N TYR A 367 21.91 16.85 -13.62
CA TYR A 367 21.40 15.57 -14.11
C TYR A 367 20.45 15.78 -15.29
N ASN A 368 20.84 15.33 -16.47
CA ASN A 368 20.06 15.47 -17.71
C ASN A 368 19.49 14.14 -18.24
N GLY A 369 19.32 13.15 -17.36
CA GLY A 369 18.94 11.80 -17.77
C GLY A 369 20.11 11.00 -18.36
N LYS A 370 19.85 9.74 -18.72
CA LYS A 370 20.90 8.82 -19.19
C LYS A 370 21.36 9.04 -20.64
N THR A 371 20.59 9.79 -21.43
CA THR A 371 20.82 9.99 -22.86
C THR A 371 21.68 11.22 -23.15
N SER A 372 21.62 12.26 -22.32
CA SER A 372 22.28 13.54 -22.56
C SER A 372 23.56 13.69 -21.75
N ASN A 373 24.56 14.43 -22.26
CA ASN A 373 25.77 14.73 -21.51
C ASN A 373 25.46 15.57 -20.27
N VAL A 374 26.31 15.42 -19.24
CA VAL A 374 26.25 16.26 -18.05
C VAL A 374 26.52 17.70 -18.49
N THR A 375 25.65 18.62 -18.09
CA THR A 375 25.86 20.06 -18.23
C THR A 375 26.23 20.64 -16.88
N THR A 376 26.89 21.80 -16.88
CA THR A 376 27.21 22.52 -15.65
C THR A 376 26.22 23.66 -15.43
N GLY A 377 25.92 23.93 -14.16
CA GLY A 377 25.25 25.13 -13.67
C GLY A 377 26.07 25.77 -12.55
N SER A 378 25.60 26.92 -12.06
CA SER A 378 26.20 27.61 -10.92
C SER A 378 25.24 27.59 -9.73
N LEU A 379 25.79 27.42 -8.53
CA LEU A 379 25.01 27.62 -7.31
C LEU A 379 24.47 29.05 -7.27
N THR A 380 23.20 29.19 -6.91
CA THR A 380 22.51 30.47 -6.81
C THR A 380 22.06 30.67 -5.37
N LYS A 381 22.38 31.81 -4.78
CA LYS A 381 21.99 32.12 -3.40
C LYS A 381 20.48 32.10 -3.21
N SER A 382 20.04 31.65 -2.03
CA SER A 382 18.62 31.64 -1.67
C SER A 382 18.18 32.89 -0.91
N VAL A 383 19.13 33.66 -0.37
CA VAL A 383 18.88 34.84 0.48
C VAL A 383 19.70 36.04 0.04
N THR A 384 19.23 37.24 0.39
CA THR A 384 19.92 38.52 0.11
C THR A 384 21.02 38.85 1.10
N ASN A 385 20.95 38.30 2.31
CA ASN A 385 21.92 38.50 3.39
C ASN A 385 23.34 38.09 2.99
N SER A 386 24.34 38.65 3.69
CA SER A 386 25.72 38.23 3.53
C SER A 386 25.92 36.77 3.98
N PRO A 387 26.93 36.06 3.47
CA PRO A 387 27.29 34.74 3.96
C PRO A 387 27.47 34.69 5.49
N LYS A 388 28.12 35.72 6.06
CA LYS A 388 28.29 35.88 7.50
C LYS A 388 26.99 35.98 8.29
N ASP A 389 26.00 36.71 7.77
CA ASP A 389 24.71 36.89 8.44
C ASP A 389 23.77 35.69 8.22
N THR A 390 24.07 34.87 7.21
CA THR A 390 23.33 33.64 6.91
C THR A 390 23.76 32.49 7.81
N ALA A 391 25.03 32.48 8.23
CA ALA A 391 25.58 31.47 9.12
C ALA A 391 24.87 31.46 10.49
N TYR A 392 24.63 30.26 11.01
CA TYR A 392 23.93 30.02 12.26
C TYR A 392 24.81 30.37 13.47
N ASN A 393 24.34 31.30 14.30
CA ASN A 393 25.03 31.70 15.52
C ASN A 393 24.49 30.95 16.74
N ASN A 394 25.06 29.78 17.01
CA ASN A 394 24.64 28.93 18.11
C ASN A 394 24.81 29.61 19.49
N LEU A 395 25.84 30.45 19.66
CA LEU A 395 26.06 31.19 20.91
C LEU A 395 24.95 32.20 21.19
N ALA A 396 24.52 32.95 20.16
CA ALA A 396 23.41 33.89 20.29
C ALA A 396 22.09 33.17 20.59
N TYR A 397 21.86 32.02 19.95
CA TYR A 397 20.69 31.18 20.21
C TYR A 397 20.67 30.66 21.66
N VAL A 398 21.75 30.04 22.13
CA VAL A 398 21.86 29.53 23.51
C VAL A 398 21.68 30.66 24.54
N ARG A 399 22.28 31.83 24.30
CA ARG A 399 22.08 33.00 25.18
C ARG A 399 20.63 33.49 25.22
N ARG A 400 19.86 33.33 24.14
CA ARG A 400 18.44 33.68 24.11
C ARG A 400 17.60 32.66 24.87
N ILE A 401 17.88 31.36 24.70
CA ILE A 401 17.21 30.29 25.45
C ILE A 401 17.48 30.43 26.96
N ASN A 402 18.73 30.67 27.36
CA ASN A 402 19.10 30.87 28.77
C ASN A 402 18.53 32.15 29.40
N LYS A 403 17.94 33.04 28.61
CA LYS A 403 17.20 34.21 29.12
C LYS A 403 15.70 33.96 29.27
N LEU A 404 15.20 32.86 28.70
CA LEU A 404 13.78 32.44 28.76
C LEU A 404 13.53 31.39 29.85
N ILE A 405 14.61 30.82 30.41
CA ILE A 405 14.65 30.02 31.63
C ILE A 405 15.04 30.96 32.76
#